data_AF-A0A8T6I206-F1
#
_entry.id   AF-A0A8T6I206-F1
#
_cell.length_a   1.000
_cell.length_b   1.000
_cell.length_c   1.000
_cell.angle_alpha   90.00
_cell.angle_beta   90.00
_cell.angle_gamma   90.00
#
_symmetry.space_group_name_H-M   'P 1'
#
loop_
_entity.id
_entity.type
_entity.pdbx_description
1 polymer ?
#
loop_
_entity_poly.entity_id
_entity_poly.type
_entity_poly.pdbx_seq_one_letter_code
_entity_poly.pdbx_strand_id
1 'polypeptide(L)'
;MYDSDIEEIVVTAPRPERGKVPSYERVFQIYESRRKGAWLYKQGRYDEAFPHLLAAAQSGFKFAQARVGFLYQQGLGTEQDPYAAVGWLGLAAEGTSHPEIKNYFRNLWERIPEDYEPSLEAVIDEYREKYSAKANRVGCDMSHKAGTYIKSLTCRFMDEGIYQNFGEFIEELGGSAPGGDGGGG
;
A
#
# COMPACT_ATOMS: atom_id res chain seq x y z
N MET A 1 -7.27 15.06 16.07
CA MET A 1 -8.72 14.79 16.22
C MET A 1 -8.97 13.52 15.46
N TYR A 2 -9.47 12.47 16.12
CA TYR A 2 -9.70 11.18 15.45
C TYR A 2 -10.98 11.30 14.63
N ASP A 3 -10.86 11.27 13.30
CA ASP A 3 -12.02 11.08 12.43
C ASP A 3 -12.31 9.59 12.38
N SER A 4 -13.35 9.18 13.09
CA SER A 4 -13.47 7.84 13.70
C SER A 4 -14.49 6.94 13.02
N ASP A 5 -14.60 7.03 11.69
CA ASP A 5 -15.51 6.21 10.90
C ASP A 5 -14.80 4.98 10.30
N ILE A 6 -14.28 4.13 11.19
CA ILE A 6 -14.29 2.69 10.91
C ILE A 6 -15.67 2.20 11.34
N GLU A 7 -16.62 2.18 10.41
CA GLU A 7 -17.89 1.47 10.62
C GLU A 7 -17.58 0.00 10.95
N GLU A 8 -18.25 -0.53 11.97
CA GLU A 8 -17.89 -1.80 12.61
C GLU A 8 -18.15 -3.01 11.70
N ILE A 9 -17.18 -3.94 11.65
CA ILE A 9 -17.35 -5.29 11.09
C ILE A 9 -17.51 -6.28 12.27
N VAL A 10 -18.75 -6.67 12.56
CA VAL A 10 -19.12 -7.66 13.60
C VAL A 10 -19.18 -9.05 12.98
N VAL A 11 -18.64 -10.11 13.63
CA VAL A 11 -18.60 -11.49 13.08
C VAL A 11 -19.38 -12.56 13.86
N THR A 12 -20.21 -13.33 13.15
CA THR A 12 -20.85 -14.58 13.64
C THR A 12 -20.90 -15.68 12.56
N ALA A 13 -19.95 -16.63 12.57
CA ALA A 13 -19.90 -17.75 11.62
C ALA A 13 -19.15 -19.00 12.17
N PRO A 14 -19.50 -20.24 11.76
CA PRO A 14 -18.66 -21.44 11.91
C PRO A 14 -17.59 -21.55 10.80
N ARG A 15 -16.64 -22.50 10.96
CA ARG A 15 -15.25 -22.41 10.47
C ARG A 15 -14.97 -22.95 9.04
N PRO A 16 -14.10 -22.31 8.23
CA PRO A 16 -13.75 -22.76 6.88
C PRO A 16 -12.49 -23.66 6.77
N GLU A 17 -12.43 -24.44 5.68
CA GLU A 17 -11.30 -25.25 5.18
C GLU A 17 -11.27 -25.24 3.64
N ARG A 18 -10.15 -25.47 2.91
CA ARG A 18 -8.72 -25.30 3.22
C ARG A 18 -8.07 -24.54 2.05
N GLY A 19 -7.17 -23.63 2.38
CA GLY A 19 -6.76 -22.48 1.55
C GLY A 19 -7.03 -21.20 2.33
N LYS A 20 -6.69 -21.24 3.63
CA LYS A 20 -7.55 -20.70 4.70
C LYS A 20 -7.46 -19.18 4.78
N VAL A 21 -8.62 -18.55 4.98
CA VAL A 21 -8.76 -17.12 5.29
C VAL A 21 -7.73 -16.73 6.36
N PRO A 22 -6.95 -15.64 6.19
CA PRO A 22 -6.07 -15.15 7.25
C PRO A 22 -6.89 -14.88 8.51
N SER A 23 -6.34 -15.19 9.68
CA SER A 23 -7.08 -14.99 10.93
C SER A 23 -7.43 -13.51 11.13
N TYR A 24 -8.51 -13.23 11.86
CA TYR A 24 -8.92 -11.85 12.15
C TYR A 24 -7.75 -11.05 12.74
N GLU A 25 -7.00 -11.65 13.66
CA GLU A 25 -5.82 -11.05 14.28
C GLU A 25 -4.75 -10.73 13.23
N ARG A 26 -4.50 -11.62 12.26
CA ARG A 26 -3.55 -11.36 11.16
C ARG A 26 -4.00 -10.20 10.28
N VAL A 27 -5.27 -10.17 9.88
CA VAL A 27 -5.84 -9.08 9.06
C VAL A 27 -5.78 -7.74 9.82
N PHE A 28 -6.17 -7.75 11.09
CA PHE A 28 -6.15 -6.60 11.98
C PHE A 28 -4.72 -6.07 12.21
N GLN A 29 -3.74 -6.93 12.49
CA GLN A 29 -2.34 -6.53 12.66
C GLN A 29 -1.74 -5.93 11.37
N ILE A 30 -2.20 -6.37 10.20
CA ILE A 30 -1.82 -5.80 8.91
C ILE A 30 -2.44 -4.40 8.72
N TYR A 31 -3.74 -4.21 9.01
CA TYR A 31 -4.37 -2.87 9.03
C TYR A 31 -3.68 -1.92 10.00
N GLU A 32 -3.39 -2.37 11.22
CA GLU A 32 -2.69 -1.58 12.24
C GLU A 32 -1.26 -1.26 11.84
N SER A 33 -0.54 -2.20 11.21
CA SER A 33 0.78 -1.93 10.63
C SER A 33 0.70 -0.89 9.52
N ARG A 34 -0.26 -0.97 8.60
CA ARG A 34 -0.49 0.09 7.61
C ARG A 34 -0.73 1.44 8.27
N ARG A 35 -1.65 1.51 9.25
CA ARG A 35 -2.06 2.74 9.92
C ARG A 35 -0.92 3.37 10.71
N LYS A 36 -0.22 2.56 11.52
CA LYS A 36 0.94 3.00 12.33
C LYS A 36 2.12 3.38 11.44
N GLY A 37 2.43 2.59 10.41
CA GLY A 37 3.48 2.89 9.44
C GLY A 37 3.22 4.19 8.69
N ALA A 38 2.00 4.40 8.19
CA ALA A 38 1.60 5.65 7.54
C ALA A 38 1.68 6.86 8.49
N TRP A 39 1.29 6.70 9.76
CA TRP A 39 1.38 7.76 10.76
C TRP A 39 2.85 8.11 11.09
N LEU A 40 3.70 7.12 11.35
CA LEU A 40 5.13 7.32 11.62
C LEU A 40 5.85 7.97 10.43
N TYR A 41 5.52 7.53 9.21
CA TYR A 41 6.04 8.09 7.96
C TYR A 41 5.75 9.60 7.86
N LYS A 42 4.51 10.02 8.15
CA LYS A 42 4.11 11.45 8.16
C LYS A 42 4.78 12.26 9.28
N GLN A 43 5.37 11.60 10.27
CA GLN A 43 6.22 12.25 11.31
C GLN A 43 7.71 12.25 10.95
N GLY A 44 8.10 11.78 9.76
CA GLY A 44 9.51 11.65 9.34
C GLY A 44 10.29 10.53 10.06
N ARG A 45 9.61 9.69 10.84
CA ARG A 45 10.21 8.60 11.64
C ARG A 45 10.33 7.34 10.79
N TYR A 46 11.14 7.43 9.74
CA TYR A 46 11.17 6.44 8.66
C TYR A 46 11.69 5.08 9.11
N ASP A 47 12.65 5.04 10.03
CA ASP A 47 13.20 3.84 10.67
C ASP A 47 12.12 3.04 11.42
N GLU A 48 11.27 3.73 12.19
CA GLU A 48 10.13 3.09 12.86
C GLU A 48 8.97 2.79 11.90
N ALA A 49 8.78 3.61 10.87
CA ALA A 49 7.73 3.44 9.87
C ALA A 49 7.99 2.24 8.95
N PHE A 50 9.24 2.04 8.54
CA PHE A 50 9.66 1.06 7.54
C PHE A 50 9.18 -0.37 7.82
N PRO A 51 9.39 -1.00 9.00
CA PRO A 51 8.92 -2.37 9.25
C PRO A 51 7.40 -2.50 9.19
N HIS A 52 6.68 -1.47 9.64
CA HIS A 52 5.22 -1.42 9.60
C HIS A 52 4.67 -1.23 8.18
N LEU A 53 5.32 -0.39 7.37
CA LEU A 53 5.02 -0.21 5.96
C LEU A 53 5.38 -1.44 5.13
N LEU A 54 6.51 -2.11 5.42
CA LEU A 54 6.94 -3.33 4.72
C LEU A 54 5.94 -4.48 4.93
N ALA A 55 5.46 -4.69 6.16
CA ALA A 55 4.42 -5.67 6.44
C ALA A 55 3.12 -5.40 5.66
N ALA A 56 2.75 -4.13 5.47
CA ALA A 56 1.61 -3.75 4.64
C ALA A 56 1.93 -3.88 3.13
N ALA A 57 3.12 -3.50 2.66
CA ALA A 57 3.53 -3.59 1.27
C ALA A 57 3.54 -5.05 0.77
N GLN A 58 4.10 -5.95 1.58
CA GLN A 58 4.07 -7.39 1.38
C GLN A 58 2.66 -7.97 1.34
N SER A 59 1.68 -7.29 1.98
CA SER A 59 0.26 -7.68 2.00
C SER A 59 -0.57 -7.08 0.85
N GLY A 60 0.07 -6.40 -0.13
CA GLY A 60 -0.59 -5.95 -1.37
C GLY A 60 -1.10 -4.50 -1.39
N PHE A 61 -0.83 -3.69 -0.36
CA PHE A 61 -1.34 -2.31 -0.32
C PHE A 61 -0.51 -1.35 -1.19
N LYS A 62 -1.16 -0.73 -2.19
CA LYS A 62 -0.47 0.11 -3.18
C LYS A 62 0.30 1.29 -2.58
N PHE A 63 -0.29 2.02 -1.64
CA PHE A 63 0.44 3.10 -0.95
C PHE A 63 1.58 2.62 -0.05
N ALA A 64 1.48 1.43 0.55
CA ALA A 64 2.57 0.88 1.34
C ALA A 64 3.71 0.41 0.43
N GLN A 65 3.39 -0.24 -0.69
CA GLN A 65 4.35 -0.60 -1.75
C GLN A 65 5.05 0.65 -2.29
N ALA A 66 4.31 1.71 -2.62
CA ALA A 66 4.88 2.96 -3.09
C ALA A 66 5.80 3.63 -2.05
N ARG A 67 5.38 3.71 -0.78
CA ARG A 67 6.21 4.25 0.31
C ARG A 67 7.47 3.41 0.54
N VAL A 68 7.37 2.09 0.61
CA VAL A 68 8.53 1.21 0.82
C VAL A 68 9.51 1.33 -0.34
N GLY A 69 9.04 1.36 -1.58
CA GLY A 69 9.88 1.58 -2.75
C GLY A 69 10.58 2.94 -2.74
N PHE A 70 9.92 4.00 -2.28
CA PHE A 70 10.56 5.30 -2.06
C PHE A 70 11.59 5.27 -0.92
N LEU A 71 11.29 4.63 0.22
CA LEU A 71 12.23 4.51 1.34
C LEU A 71 13.51 3.77 0.93
N TYR A 72 13.40 2.71 0.12
CA TYR A 72 14.55 2.04 -0.50
C TYR A 72 15.27 2.91 -1.53
N GLN A 73 14.56 3.73 -2.32
CA GLN A 73 15.18 4.63 -3.29
C GLN A 73 16.04 5.70 -2.60
N GLN A 74 15.60 6.20 -1.45
CA GLN A 74 16.23 7.32 -0.73
C GLN A 74 17.15 6.88 0.42
N GLY A 75 17.14 5.59 0.82
CA GLY A 75 17.87 5.12 2.00
C GLY A 75 17.30 5.68 3.32
N LEU A 76 15.97 5.83 3.41
CA LEU A 76 15.28 6.41 4.57
C LEU A 76 14.71 5.30 5.45
N GLY A 77 15.23 5.14 6.67
CA GLY A 77 14.81 4.08 7.60
C GLY A 77 15.20 2.66 7.18
N THR A 78 15.90 2.53 6.06
CA THR A 78 16.51 1.31 5.49
C THR A 78 17.75 1.73 4.72
N GLU A 79 18.65 0.80 4.41
CA GLU A 79 19.71 1.04 3.42
C GLU A 79 19.11 1.27 2.02
N GLN A 80 19.83 2.02 1.18
CA GLN A 80 19.41 2.32 -0.18
C GLN A 80 19.53 1.07 -1.06
N ASP A 81 18.43 0.69 -1.72
CA ASP A 81 18.38 -0.46 -2.64
C ASP A 81 17.58 -0.08 -3.91
N PRO A 82 18.25 0.28 -5.01
CA PRO A 82 17.58 0.62 -6.27
C PRO A 82 16.76 -0.53 -6.87
N TYR A 83 17.16 -1.79 -6.66
CA TYR A 83 16.44 -2.95 -7.19
C TYR A 83 15.15 -3.19 -6.41
N ALA A 84 15.21 -3.17 -5.08
CA ALA A 84 14.01 -3.25 -4.24
C ALA A 84 13.09 -2.05 -4.47
N ALA A 85 13.64 -0.84 -4.66
CA ALA A 85 12.87 0.35 -5.01
C ALA A 85 12.05 0.15 -6.29
N VAL A 86 12.68 -0.28 -7.39
CA VAL A 86 12.00 -0.53 -8.66
C VAL A 86 10.98 -1.67 -8.54
N GLY A 87 11.32 -2.77 -7.86
CA GLY A 87 10.39 -3.89 -7.60
C GLY A 87 9.12 -3.45 -6.87
N TRP A 88 9.25 -2.69 -5.78
CA TRP A 88 8.10 -2.18 -5.02
C TRP A 88 7.29 -1.12 -5.77
N LEU A 89 7.95 -0.20 -6.49
CA LEU A 89 7.28 0.89 -7.23
C LEU A 89 6.56 0.37 -8.49
N GLY A 90 7.18 -0.52 -9.26
CA GLY A 90 6.55 -1.15 -10.42
C GLY A 90 5.34 -1.97 -10.01
N LEU A 91 5.47 -2.74 -8.92
CA LEU A 91 4.35 -3.46 -8.33
C LEU A 91 3.24 -2.53 -7.83
N ALA A 92 3.58 -1.38 -7.25
CA ALA A 92 2.60 -0.39 -6.81
C ALA A 92 1.82 0.21 -8.01
N ALA A 93 2.51 0.56 -9.09
CA ALA A 93 1.92 1.11 -10.31
C ALA A 93 1.02 0.12 -11.08
N GLU A 94 1.30 -1.18 -10.98
CA GLU A 94 0.53 -2.22 -11.67
C GLU A 94 -0.91 -2.33 -11.13
N GLY A 95 -1.90 -2.10 -12.00
CA GLY A 95 -3.32 -2.36 -11.69
C GLY A 95 -3.96 -1.43 -10.64
N THR A 96 -3.24 -0.46 -10.09
CA THR A 96 -3.82 0.51 -9.15
C THR A 96 -4.77 1.49 -9.85
N SER A 97 -5.74 2.05 -9.12
CA SER A 97 -6.60 3.15 -9.60
C SER A 97 -5.90 4.52 -9.57
N HIS A 98 -4.76 4.62 -8.87
CA HIS A 98 -4.01 5.84 -8.59
C HIS A 98 -3.07 6.26 -9.75
N PRO A 99 -3.46 7.18 -10.66
CA PRO A 99 -2.63 7.62 -11.80
C PRO A 99 -1.30 8.23 -11.35
N GLU A 100 -1.30 8.86 -10.19
CA GLU A 100 -0.14 9.42 -9.51
C GLU A 100 1.03 8.43 -9.25
N ILE A 101 0.76 7.21 -8.75
CA ILE A 101 1.76 6.16 -8.52
C ILE A 101 2.32 5.70 -9.88
N LYS A 102 1.45 5.58 -10.89
CA LYS A 102 1.83 5.22 -12.25
C LYS A 102 2.73 6.28 -12.90
N ASN A 103 2.42 7.56 -12.70
CA ASN A 103 3.23 8.67 -13.21
C ASN A 103 4.59 8.73 -12.49
N TYR A 104 4.62 8.55 -11.17
CA TYR A 104 5.87 8.48 -10.41
C TYR A 104 6.78 7.33 -10.90
N PHE A 105 6.23 6.12 -11.06
CA PHE A 105 6.98 4.98 -11.58
C PHE A 105 7.39 5.16 -13.05
N ARG A 106 6.54 5.75 -13.91
CA ARG A 106 6.91 6.08 -15.30
C ARG A 106 8.10 7.03 -15.36
N ASN A 107 8.05 8.13 -14.59
CA ASN A 107 9.13 9.12 -14.53
C ASN A 107 10.44 8.54 -13.96
N LEU A 108 10.35 7.50 -13.11
CA LEU A 108 11.52 6.71 -12.69
C LEU A 108 12.06 5.91 -13.87
N TRP A 109 11.18 5.15 -14.54
CA TRP A 109 11.52 4.23 -15.61
C TRP A 109 12.14 4.92 -16.83
N GLU A 110 11.59 6.07 -17.24
CA GLU A 110 12.11 6.93 -18.33
C GLU A 110 13.56 7.42 -18.11
N ARG A 111 14.12 7.24 -16.91
CA ARG A 111 15.49 7.63 -16.55
C ARG A 111 16.45 6.44 -16.46
N ILE A 112 15.96 5.23 -16.69
CA ILE A 112 16.73 3.97 -16.63
C ILE A 112 17.30 3.71 -18.03
N PRO A 113 18.61 3.39 -18.17
CA PRO A 113 19.15 3.02 -19.47
C PRO A 113 18.61 1.66 -19.93
N GLU A 114 18.28 1.52 -21.22
CA GLU A 114 17.66 0.33 -21.82
C GLU A 114 18.34 -0.99 -21.43
N ASP A 115 19.68 -1.01 -21.33
CA ASP A 115 20.48 -2.18 -20.90
C ASP A 115 20.08 -2.77 -19.53
N TYR A 116 19.49 -1.96 -18.64
CA TYR A 116 19.07 -2.38 -17.30
C TYR A 116 17.61 -2.83 -17.24
N GLU A 117 16.77 -2.45 -18.22
CA GLU A 117 15.33 -2.76 -18.21
C GLU A 117 15.05 -4.27 -18.05
N PRO A 118 15.68 -5.21 -18.79
CA PRO A 118 15.37 -6.64 -18.66
C PRO A 118 15.69 -7.21 -17.27
N SER A 119 16.71 -6.66 -16.59
CA SER A 119 17.06 -7.06 -15.22
C SER A 119 16.05 -6.55 -14.20
N LEU A 120 15.46 -5.38 -14.45
CA LEU A 120 14.51 -4.74 -13.55
C LEU A 120 13.08 -5.21 -13.78
N GLU A 121 12.70 -5.55 -15.00
CA GLU A 121 11.47 -6.28 -15.31
C GLU A 121 11.45 -7.62 -14.56
N ALA A 122 12.55 -8.38 -14.58
CA ALA A 122 12.65 -9.64 -13.82
C ALA A 122 12.45 -9.46 -12.30
N VAL A 123 12.93 -8.34 -11.73
CA VAL A 123 12.68 -8.00 -10.30
C VAL A 123 11.22 -7.65 -10.06
N ILE A 124 10.58 -6.88 -10.95
CA ILE A 124 9.15 -6.56 -10.85
C ILE A 124 8.30 -7.83 -10.97
N ASP A 125 8.67 -8.75 -11.85
CA ASP A 125 8.00 -10.05 -12.02
C ASP A 125 8.11 -10.92 -10.76
N GLU A 126 9.30 -11.03 -10.16
CA GLU A 126 9.49 -11.71 -8.87
C GLU A 126 8.61 -11.09 -7.77
N TYR A 127 8.54 -9.76 -7.72
CA TYR A 127 7.73 -9.02 -6.76
C TYR A 127 6.22 -9.19 -7.05
N ARG A 128 5.82 -9.32 -8.32
CA ARG A 128 4.45 -9.64 -8.73
C ARG A 128 4.04 -11.03 -8.26
N GLU A 129 4.90 -12.03 -8.42
CA GLU A 129 4.64 -13.39 -7.95
C GLU A 129 4.48 -13.45 -6.43
N LYS A 130 5.35 -12.74 -5.69
CA LYS A 130 5.39 -12.79 -4.22
C LYS A 130 4.38 -11.88 -3.53
N TYR A 131 4.17 -10.66 -4.03
CA TYR A 131 3.53 -9.57 -3.28
C TYR A 131 2.40 -8.84 -4.01
N SER A 132 2.04 -9.22 -5.25
CA SER A 132 0.92 -8.59 -5.96
C SER A 132 -0.40 -8.68 -5.20
N ALA A 133 -1.34 -7.79 -5.55
CA ALA A 133 -2.73 -7.91 -5.09
C ALA A 133 -3.36 -9.27 -5.49
N LYS A 134 -2.87 -9.92 -6.56
CA LYS A 134 -3.28 -11.27 -6.98
C LYS A 134 -2.71 -12.37 -6.08
N ALA A 135 -1.49 -12.21 -5.57
CA ALA A 135 -0.86 -13.12 -4.60
C ALA A 135 -1.47 -12.96 -3.19
N ASN A 136 -1.81 -11.73 -2.80
CA ASN A 136 -2.29 -11.41 -1.45
C ASN A 136 -3.81 -11.43 -1.24
N ARG A 137 -4.61 -11.27 -2.32
CA ARG A 137 -6.08 -11.43 -2.40
C ARG A 137 -6.79 -11.63 -1.06
N VAL A 138 -7.06 -10.56 -0.32
CA VAL A 138 -8.02 -10.63 0.79
C VAL A 138 -9.38 -10.20 0.27
N GLY A 139 -10.33 -11.13 0.34
CA GLY A 139 -11.72 -10.94 -0.04
C GLY A 139 -12.56 -11.99 0.65
N CYS A 140 -13.36 -11.57 1.62
CA CYS A 140 -14.13 -12.40 2.52
C CYS A 140 -15.39 -11.64 2.91
N ASP A 141 -16.52 -12.33 2.99
CA ASP A 141 -17.78 -11.79 3.48
C ASP A 141 -18.76 -12.89 3.85
N MET A 142 -19.72 -12.53 4.70
CA MET A 142 -21.09 -12.99 4.86
C MET A 142 -21.69 -12.21 6.05
N SER A 143 -21.89 -10.89 5.95
CA SER A 143 -22.37 -9.96 7.01
C SER A 143 -23.86 -10.11 7.37
N HIS A 144 -24.34 -9.62 8.53
CA HIS A 144 -25.78 -9.56 8.84
C HIS A 144 -26.15 -8.68 10.09
N LYS A 145 -27.39 -8.15 10.13
CA LYS A 145 -27.83 -6.94 10.88
C LYS A 145 -28.90 -7.16 11.98
N ALA A 146 -28.88 -6.34 13.03
CA ALA A 146 -29.76 -6.46 14.21
C ALA A 146 -31.28 -6.41 13.91
N GLY A 147 -32.05 -7.19 14.68
CA GLY A 147 -33.51 -7.35 14.58
C GLY A 147 -33.99 -8.70 14.03
N THR A 148 -33.06 -9.60 13.68
CA THR A 148 -33.33 -10.82 12.87
C THR A 148 -32.29 -11.94 13.13
N TYR A 149 -32.48 -13.15 12.57
CA TYR A 149 -31.68 -14.37 12.86
C TYR A 149 -30.50 -14.60 11.88
N ILE A 150 -29.47 -13.76 11.98
CA ILE A 150 -28.77 -13.30 10.78
C ILE A 150 -27.23 -13.23 11.08
N LYS A 151 -26.35 -13.91 10.28
CA LYS A 151 -24.89 -14.27 10.51
C LYS A 151 -23.81 -13.45 9.78
N SER A 152 -22.66 -13.07 10.37
CA SER A 152 -21.91 -11.85 9.92
C SER A 152 -20.37 -11.83 9.57
N LEU A 153 -19.76 -12.64 8.70
CA LEU A 153 -18.32 -12.46 8.29
C LEU A 153 -18.02 -11.19 7.41
N THR A 154 -16.81 -10.59 7.46
CA THR A 154 -16.18 -9.71 6.42
C THR A 154 -14.64 -9.66 6.58
N CYS A 155 -13.88 -9.57 5.47
CA CYS A 155 -12.51 -9.03 5.39
C CYS A 155 -12.11 -8.70 3.93
N ARG A 156 -11.41 -7.59 3.63
CA ARG A 156 -11.01 -7.26 2.25
C ARG A 156 -9.67 -6.52 2.15
N PHE A 157 -8.98 -6.72 1.03
CA PHE A 157 -7.90 -5.90 0.47
C PHE A 157 -7.83 -6.11 -1.05
N MET A 158 -8.47 -5.22 -1.80
CA MET A 158 -8.23 -5.02 -3.25
C MET A 158 -8.30 -3.52 -3.60
N ASP A 159 -7.54 -2.70 -2.88
CA ASP A 159 -7.43 -1.22 -3.05
C ASP A 159 -8.69 -0.43 -2.55
N GLU A 160 -9.11 -0.64 -1.30
CA GLU A 160 -10.27 0.06 -0.70
C GLU A 160 -9.99 1.54 -0.38
N GLY A 161 -10.22 2.40 -1.37
CA GLY A 161 -11.49 3.15 -1.45
C GLY A 161 -11.86 4.21 -0.40
N ILE A 162 -11.10 4.39 0.69
CA ILE A 162 -11.36 5.45 1.69
C ILE A 162 -10.04 6.12 2.10
N TYR A 163 -10.09 7.46 2.28
CA TYR A 163 -9.04 8.40 2.72
C TYR A 163 -8.15 9.06 1.64
N GLN A 164 -8.75 10.09 1.02
CA GLN A 164 -8.27 11.48 0.86
C GLN A 164 -6.79 11.77 0.51
N ASN A 165 -6.63 12.54 -0.58
CA ASN A 165 -5.47 13.36 -0.98
C ASN A 165 -4.08 12.72 -1.07
N PHE A 166 -3.81 12.12 -2.25
CA PHE A 166 -2.44 11.90 -2.73
C PHE A 166 -1.68 13.20 -3.05
N GLY A 167 -2.34 14.37 -3.09
CA GLY A 167 -1.64 15.66 -3.21
C GLY A 167 -0.57 15.83 -2.12
N GLU A 168 -0.92 15.53 -0.86
CA GLU A 168 0.04 15.55 0.27
C GLU A 168 1.12 14.48 0.13
N PHE A 169 0.86 13.36 -0.55
CA PHE A 169 1.86 12.30 -0.76
C PHE A 169 2.99 12.75 -1.69
N ILE A 170 2.71 13.49 -2.77
CA ILE A 170 3.76 14.00 -3.68
C ILE A 170 4.70 14.97 -2.94
N GLU A 171 4.13 15.84 -2.10
CA GLU A 171 4.88 16.77 -1.26
C GLU A 171 5.73 16.02 -0.22
N GLU A 172 5.16 14.99 0.43
CA GLU A 172 5.86 14.11 1.39
C GLU A 172 6.94 13.21 0.75
N LEU A 173 6.90 12.94 -0.57
CA LEU A 173 7.97 12.25 -1.31
C LEU A 173 9.12 13.17 -1.74
N GLY A 174 9.14 14.45 -1.33
CA GLY A 174 10.17 15.40 -1.76
C GLY A 174 10.04 15.83 -3.22
N GLY A 175 8.88 15.62 -3.83
CA GLY A 175 8.55 16.12 -5.16
C GLY A 175 8.27 17.62 -5.12
N SER A 176 9.33 18.44 -5.12
CA SER A 176 9.19 19.86 -5.49
C SER A 176 8.73 19.96 -6.94
N ALA A 177 7.42 20.14 -7.15
CA ALA A 177 6.96 20.78 -8.36
C ALA A 177 7.60 22.19 -8.42
N PRO A 178 8.14 22.64 -9.56
CA PRO A 178 8.70 23.98 -9.65
C PRO A 178 7.58 25.02 -9.40
N GLY A 179 7.76 25.86 -8.39
CA GLY A 179 6.79 26.90 -8.00
C GLY A 179 6.94 28.22 -8.77
N GLY A 180 5.90 29.06 -8.66
CA GLY A 180 5.80 30.40 -9.27
C GLY A 180 5.05 30.37 -10.61
N ASP A 181 4.09 31.25 -10.92
CA ASP A 181 3.46 32.39 -10.21
C ASP A 181 1.92 32.31 -10.49
N GLY A 182 0.99 32.94 -9.79
CA GLY A 182 1.05 34.21 -9.04
C GLY A 182 0.11 35.22 -9.73
N GLY A 183 -0.92 35.70 -9.02
CA GLY A 183 -1.81 36.77 -9.52
C GLY A 183 -3.32 36.49 -9.35
N GLY A 184 -3.92 37.06 -8.31
CA GLY A 184 -5.37 37.30 -8.28
C GLY A 184 -5.72 38.61 -8.99
N GLY A 185 -6.96 38.69 -9.50
CA GLY A 185 -7.56 39.87 -10.11
C GLY A 185 -9.07 39.71 -10.20
#